data_AF-A0A7V1SJR2-F1
#
_entry.id   AF-A0A7V1SJR2-F1
#
_cell.length_a   1.000
_cell.length_b   1.000
_cell.length_c   1.000
_cell.angle_alpha   90.00
_cell.angle_beta   90.00
_cell.angle_gamma   90.00
#
_symmetry.space_group_name_H-M   'P 1'
#
loop_
_entity.id
_entity.type
_entity.pdbx_description
1 polymer ?
#
loop_
_entity_poly.entity_id
_entity_poly.type
_entity_poly.pdbx_seq_one_letter_code
_entity_poly.pdbx_strand_id
1 'polypeptide(L)'
;MKEVSGMENISRTNRGNSQLTESLHSPRSIAVIGASKSKGKIGHAVLSNMIESGFKGSIYPINPGSEEILGLRSYPDVDAVEGAIDLAVVVIPARLVLDVLKACGRRGGEDRDHHYSRIP
;
A
#
# COMPACT_ATOMS: atom_id res chain seq x y z
N MET A 1 21.79 30.99 37.77
CA MET A 1 20.73 29.96 37.76
C MET A 1 20.19 29.89 36.34
N LYS A 2 20.47 28.77 35.65
CA LYS A 2 20.10 28.51 34.25
C LYS A 2 18.86 27.61 34.25
N GLU A 3 17.71 28.14 33.87
CA GLU A 3 16.54 27.32 33.55
C GLU A 3 15.80 27.91 32.35
N VAL A 4 16.29 27.66 31.14
CA VAL A 4 15.46 27.57 29.92
C VAL A 4 16.24 26.77 28.87
N SER A 5 16.14 25.44 28.86
CA SER A 5 16.76 24.62 27.79
C SER A 5 16.08 23.27 27.56
N GLY A 6 14.99 22.95 28.27
CA GLY A 6 14.38 21.61 28.23
C GLY A 6 13.22 21.43 27.25
N MET A 7 12.70 22.50 26.64
CA MET A 7 11.43 22.44 25.88
C MET A 7 11.59 22.49 24.35
N GLU A 8 12.82 22.65 23.82
CA GLU A 8 13.04 22.71 22.36
C GLU A 8 13.40 21.36 21.70
N ASN A 9 13.56 20.28 22.48
CA ASN A 9 14.05 19.00 21.93
C ASN A 9 12.96 17.97 21.58
N ILE A 10 11.67 18.25 21.82
CA ILE A 10 10.59 17.31 21.47
C ILE A 10 10.23 17.39 19.97
N SER A 11 10.58 18.49 19.27
CA SER A 11 10.20 18.72 17.87
C SER A 11 11.16 18.10 16.83
N ARG A 12 12.29 17.50 17.25
CA ARG A 12 13.33 17.01 16.31
C ARG A 12 13.36 15.50 16.07
N THR A 13 12.54 14.69 16.75
CA THR A 13 12.64 13.22 16.69
C THR A 13 11.57 12.51 15.84
N ASN A 14 10.56 13.17 15.27
CA ASN A 14 9.41 12.43 14.69
C ASN A 14 9.12 12.61 13.19
N ARG A 15 10.09 13.06 12.37
CA ARG A 15 9.88 13.19 10.90
C ARG A 15 9.63 11.86 10.18
N GLY A 16 9.98 10.71 10.78
CA GLY A 16 9.71 9.38 10.23
C GLY A 16 8.27 8.88 10.43
N ASN A 17 7.55 9.34 11.46
CA ASN A 17 6.20 8.85 11.77
C ASN A 17 5.09 9.55 11.00
N SER A 18 5.30 10.79 10.50
CA SER A 18 4.26 11.53 9.80
C SER A 18 3.91 10.90 8.45
N GLN A 19 4.92 10.43 7.70
CA GLN A 19 4.72 9.80 6.38
C GLN A 19 3.95 8.48 6.48
N LEU A 20 4.22 7.67 7.52
CA LEU A 20 3.49 6.41 7.75
C LEU A 20 1.99 6.67 8.01
N THR A 21 1.68 7.70 8.80
CA THR A 21 0.28 8.07 9.06
C THR A 21 -0.40 8.68 7.82
N GLU A 22 0.33 9.41 6.99
CA GLU A 22 -0.19 9.98 5.75
C GLU A 22 -0.50 8.91 4.71
N SER A 23 0.38 7.92 4.49
CA SER A 23 0.12 6.80 3.58
C SER A 23 -1.11 5.98 3.99
N LEU A 24 -1.39 5.87 5.29
CA LEU A 24 -2.58 5.19 5.79
C LEU A 24 -3.86 6.02 5.59
N HIS A 25 -3.80 7.34 5.83
CA HIS A 25 -4.97 8.22 5.74
C HIS A 25 -5.26 8.73 4.33
N SER A 26 -4.28 8.72 3.43
CA SER A 26 -4.38 9.26 2.06
C SER A 26 -3.42 8.58 1.09
N PRO A 27 -3.57 7.26 0.85
CA PRO A 27 -2.74 6.55 -0.12
C PRO A 27 -2.98 7.09 -1.53
N ARG A 28 -1.91 7.22 -2.32
CA ARG A 28 -2.00 7.55 -3.76
C ARG A 28 -2.09 6.28 -4.60
N SER A 29 -1.75 5.13 -4.03
CA SER A 29 -1.90 3.82 -4.66
C SER A 29 -2.24 2.72 -3.66
N ILE A 30 -3.11 1.79 -4.07
CA ILE A 30 -3.54 0.67 -3.25
C ILE A 30 -3.41 -0.64 -4.04
N ALA A 31 -2.73 -1.63 -3.47
CA ALA A 31 -2.77 -3.00 -3.95
C ALA A 31 -3.87 -3.79 -3.23
N VAL A 32 -4.75 -4.47 -3.97
CA VAL A 32 -5.81 -5.33 -3.42
C VAL A 32 -5.44 -6.79 -3.66
N ILE A 33 -4.90 -7.44 -2.65
CA ILE A 33 -4.38 -8.80 -2.71
C ILE A 33 -5.49 -9.79 -2.43
N GLY A 34 -5.74 -10.71 -3.36
CA GLY A 34 -6.94 -11.54 -3.33
C GLY A 34 -8.15 -10.90 -4.02
N ALA A 35 -7.92 -9.88 -4.85
CA ALA A 35 -8.95 -9.35 -5.75
C ALA A 35 -9.55 -10.47 -6.62
N SER A 36 -10.80 -10.34 -7.05
CA SER A 36 -11.49 -11.42 -7.77
C SER A 36 -12.51 -10.89 -8.79
N LYS A 37 -12.65 -11.59 -9.92
CA LYS A 37 -13.74 -11.39 -10.89
C LYS A 37 -15.11 -11.85 -10.37
N SER A 38 -15.12 -12.88 -9.52
CA SER A 38 -16.34 -13.50 -9.05
C SER A 38 -17.09 -12.58 -8.07
N LYS A 39 -18.28 -12.14 -8.49
CA LYS A 39 -19.27 -11.49 -7.61
C LYS A 39 -19.55 -12.40 -6.40
N GLY A 40 -19.52 -11.84 -5.19
CA GLY A 40 -19.70 -12.59 -3.93
C GLY A 40 -18.42 -12.95 -3.17
N LYS A 41 -17.23 -12.83 -3.79
CA LYS A 41 -15.97 -12.94 -3.04
C LYS A 41 -15.62 -11.59 -2.38
N ILE A 42 -15.05 -11.63 -1.18
CA ILE A 42 -14.70 -10.42 -0.42
C ILE A 42 -13.75 -9.51 -1.23
N GLY A 43 -12.74 -10.07 -1.88
CA GLY A 43 -11.81 -9.29 -2.70
C GLY A 43 -12.45 -8.63 -3.93
N HIS A 44 -13.57 -9.17 -4.44
CA HIS A 44 -14.37 -8.48 -5.46
C HIS A 44 -15.07 -7.27 -4.85
N ALA A 45 -15.73 -7.44 -3.70
CA ALA A 45 -16.46 -6.38 -3.01
C ALA A 45 -15.54 -5.23 -2.58
N VAL A 46 -14.33 -5.52 -2.09
CA VAL A 46 -13.33 -4.50 -1.75
C VAL A 46 -12.98 -3.68 -3.00
N LEU A 47 -12.66 -4.35 -4.10
CA LEU A 47 -12.27 -3.67 -5.33
C LEU A 47 -13.42 -2.85 -5.94
N SER A 48 -14.62 -3.42 -6.01
CA SER A 48 -15.79 -2.69 -6.53
C SER A 48 -16.10 -1.47 -5.68
N ASN A 49 -16.05 -1.58 -4.35
CA ASN A 49 -16.30 -0.46 -3.46
C ASN A 49 -15.28 0.69 -3.66
N MET A 50 -14.00 0.37 -3.88
CA MET A 50 -12.97 1.39 -4.17
C MET A 50 -13.24 2.13 -5.49
N ILE A 51 -13.66 1.40 -6.53
CA ILE A 51 -14.00 1.98 -7.84
C ILE A 51 -15.27 2.84 -7.72
N GLU A 52 -16.32 2.30 -7.12
CA GLU A 52 -17.63 2.95 -6.98
C GLU A 52 -17.59 4.18 -6.08
N SER A 53 -16.77 4.15 -5.02
CA SER A 53 -16.51 5.33 -4.18
C SER A 53 -15.64 6.40 -4.85
N GLY A 54 -15.09 6.10 -6.04
CA GLY A 54 -14.35 7.05 -6.86
C GLY A 54 -12.96 7.38 -6.32
N PHE A 55 -12.29 6.42 -5.67
CA PHE A 55 -10.90 6.56 -5.24
C PHE A 55 -10.02 7.09 -6.39
N LYS A 56 -9.27 8.15 -6.13
CA LYS A 56 -8.53 8.90 -7.17
C LYS A 56 -7.11 8.40 -7.40
N GLY A 57 -6.60 7.56 -6.52
CA GLY A 57 -5.29 6.95 -6.66
C GLY A 57 -5.30 5.74 -7.59
N SER A 58 -4.12 5.17 -7.82
CA SER A 58 -3.96 3.94 -8.59
C SER A 58 -4.47 2.74 -7.78
N ILE A 59 -5.20 1.84 -8.43
CA ILE A 59 -5.65 0.58 -7.82
C ILE A 59 -4.99 -0.57 -8.57
N TYR A 60 -4.33 -1.46 -7.84
CA TYR A 60 -3.64 -2.63 -8.39
C TYR A 60 -4.29 -3.93 -7.86
N PRO A 61 -5.21 -4.54 -8.62
CA PRO A 61 -5.73 -5.86 -8.28
C PRO A 61 -4.63 -6.93 -8.38
N ILE A 62 -4.41 -7.71 -7.32
CA ILE A 62 -3.44 -8.80 -7.32
C ILE A 62 -4.17 -10.15 -7.27
N ASN A 63 -4.04 -10.92 -8.35
CA ASN A 63 -4.63 -12.23 -8.55
C ASN A 63 -3.80 -13.06 -9.58
N PRO A 64 -3.18 -14.17 -9.18
CA PRO A 64 -2.42 -15.04 -10.09
C PRO A 64 -3.19 -15.63 -11.27
N GLY A 65 -4.51 -15.74 -11.16
CA GLY A 65 -5.39 -16.39 -12.13
C GLY A 65 -6.19 -15.43 -13.00
N SER A 66 -5.87 -14.14 -13.04
CA SER A 66 -6.58 -13.17 -13.87
C SER A 66 -5.67 -12.01 -14.28
N GLU A 67 -5.69 -11.68 -15.57
CA GLU A 67 -4.93 -10.54 -16.13
C GLU A 67 -5.68 -9.19 -16.02
N GLU A 68 -6.98 -9.24 -15.77
CA GLU A 68 -7.83 -8.05 -15.64
C GLU A 68 -8.97 -8.33 -14.66
N ILE A 69 -9.35 -7.38 -13.81
CA ILE A 69 -10.51 -7.47 -12.91
C ILE A 69 -11.23 -6.12 -12.91
N LEU A 70 -12.53 -6.12 -13.21
CA LEU A 70 -13.36 -4.90 -13.27
C LEU A 70 -12.78 -3.81 -14.19
N GLY A 71 -12.19 -4.20 -15.32
CA GLY A 71 -11.58 -3.27 -16.29
C GLY A 71 -10.20 -2.74 -15.88
N LEU A 72 -9.65 -3.18 -14.75
CA LEU A 72 -8.31 -2.84 -14.30
C LEU A 72 -7.34 -3.99 -14.57
N ARG A 73 -6.14 -3.69 -15.09
CA ARG A 73 -5.04 -4.66 -15.21
C ARG A 73 -4.77 -5.28 -13.84
N SER A 74 -4.74 -6.61 -13.79
CA SER A 74 -4.44 -7.37 -12.59
C SER A 74 -3.07 -8.02 -12.72
N TYR A 75 -2.36 -8.11 -11.59
CA TYR A 75 -1.00 -8.61 -11.52
C TYR A 75 -0.98 -9.95 -10.77
N PRO A 76 -0.05 -10.86 -11.11
CA PRO A 76 0.01 -12.17 -10.46
C PRO A 76 0.45 -12.08 -8.99
N ASP A 77 1.31 -11.11 -8.66
CA ASP A 77 1.82 -10.84 -7.32
C ASP A 77 2.17 -9.35 -7.18
N VAL A 78 2.61 -8.94 -5.99
CA VAL A 78 2.99 -7.54 -5.71
C VAL A 78 4.30 -7.13 -6.36
N ASP A 79 5.19 -8.06 -6.67
CA ASP A 79 6.50 -7.78 -7.23
C ASP A 79 6.37 -7.42 -8.73
N ALA A 80 5.35 -7.94 -9.41
CA ALA A 80 5.01 -7.64 -10.80
C ALA A 80 4.39 -6.26 -11.04
N VAL A 81 4.00 -5.52 -9.99
CA VAL A 81 3.38 -4.19 -10.14
C VAL A 81 4.44 -3.18 -10.60
N GLU A 82 4.19 -2.43 -11.67
CA GLU A 82 5.17 -1.48 -12.22
C GLU A 82 5.25 -0.16 -11.43
N GLY A 83 4.19 0.22 -10.72
CA GLY A 83 4.12 1.45 -9.91
C GLY A 83 4.36 1.25 -8.42
N ALA A 84 4.61 2.34 -7.69
CA ALA A 84 4.76 2.29 -6.23
C ALA A 84 3.44 1.90 -5.53
N ILE A 85 3.53 1.18 -4.41
CA ILE A 85 2.38 0.76 -3.61
C ILE A 85 2.43 1.43 -2.23
N ASP A 86 1.55 2.41 -1.99
CA ASP A 86 1.47 3.11 -0.71
C ASP A 86 0.76 2.26 0.37
N LEU A 87 -0.23 1.44 -0.03
CA LEU A 87 -1.03 0.60 0.87
C LEU A 87 -1.39 -0.76 0.25
N ALA A 88 -1.35 -1.83 1.04
CA ALA A 88 -1.80 -3.16 0.63
C ALA A 88 -3.01 -3.61 1.46
N VAL A 89 -4.10 -4.00 0.80
CA VAL A 89 -5.28 -4.62 1.41
C VAL A 89 -5.24 -6.12 1.13
N VAL A 90 -5.14 -6.94 2.18
CA VAL A 90 -4.91 -8.38 2.07
C VAL A 90 -6.19 -9.17 2.36
N VAL A 91 -6.72 -9.86 1.35
CA VAL A 91 -7.99 -10.59 1.39
C VAL A 91 -7.81 -12.03 0.88
N ILE A 92 -6.97 -12.80 1.55
CA ILE A 92 -6.58 -14.16 1.17
C ILE A 92 -6.65 -15.13 2.36
N PRO A 93 -6.66 -16.46 2.12
CA PRO A 93 -6.57 -17.44 3.21
C PRO A 93 -5.36 -17.20 4.11
N ALA A 94 -5.55 -17.34 5.43
CA ALA A 94 -4.54 -17.04 6.45
C ALA A 94 -3.16 -17.68 6.18
N ARG A 95 -3.14 -18.92 5.67
CA ARG A 95 -1.89 -19.64 5.34
C ARG A 95 -1.00 -18.93 4.33
N LEU A 96 -1.55 -18.05 3.49
CA LEU A 96 -0.82 -17.32 2.45
C LEU A 96 -0.37 -15.92 2.91
N VAL A 97 -0.87 -15.43 4.05
CA VAL A 97 -0.66 -14.06 4.50
C VAL A 97 0.82 -13.78 4.77
N LEU A 98 1.54 -14.71 5.39
CA LEU A 98 2.95 -14.49 5.75
C LEU A 98 3.84 -14.27 4.51
N ASP A 99 3.61 -15.02 3.44
CA ASP A 99 4.41 -14.91 2.21
C ASP A 99 4.12 -13.60 1.50
N VAL A 100 2.85 -13.19 1.46
CA VAL A 100 2.45 -11.88 0.93
C VAL A 100 3.05 -10.74 1.75
N LEU A 101 3.03 -10.80 3.08
CA LEU A 101 3.62 -9.76 3.92
C LEU A 101 5.14 -9.65 3.70
N LYS A 102 5.84 -10.76 3.51
CA LYS A 102 7.27 -10.75 3.14
C LYS A 102 7.49 -10.06 1.80
N ALA A 103 6.66 -10.35 0.80
CA ALA A 103 6.74 -9.70 -0.51
C ALA A 103 6.50 -8.18 -0.41
N CYS A 104 5.44 -7.77 0.28
CA CYS A 104 5.17 -6.36 0.56
C CYS A 104 6.34 -5.68 1.30
N GLY A 105 6.95 -6.38 2.26
CA GLY A 105 8.10 -5.86 3.02
C GLY A 105 9.33 -5.63 2.15
N ARG A 106 9.64 -6.54 1.22
CA ARG A 106 10.73 -6.35 0.25
C ARG A 106 10.43 -5.18 -0.69
N ARG A 107 9.25 -5.20 -1.30
CA ARG A 107 8.83 -4.17 -2.25
C ARG A 107 8.80 -2.77 -1.65
N GLY A 108 8.28 -2.62 -0.43
CA GLY A 108 8.29 -1.34 0.29
C GLY A 108 9.69 -0.89 0.72
N GLY A 109 10.67 -1.79 0.80
CA GLY A 109 12.10 -1.43 0.89
C GLY A 109 12.59 -0.78 -0.40
N GLU A 110 12.36 -1.45 -1.52
CA GLU A 110 12.77 -1.01 -2.86
C GLU A 110 12.11 0.33 -3.27
N ASP A 111 10.80 0.48 -3.06
CA ASP A 111 10.06 1.71 -3.37
C ASP A 111 10.60 2.92 -2.56
N ARG A 112 11.06 2.69 -1.32
CA ARG A 112 11.66 3.75 -0.48
C ARG A 112 13.06 4.15 -0.94
N ASP A 113 13.87 3.22 -1.39
CA ASP A 113 15.20 3.52 -1.96
C ASP A 113 15.08 4.39 -3.23
N HIS A 114 14.03 4.16 -4.04
CA HIS A 114 13.72 4.99 -5.21
C HIS A 114 13.16 6.38 -4.84
N HIS A 115 12.48 6.50 -3.71
CA HIS A 115 11.98 7.79 -3.21
C HIS A 115 13.10 8.69 -2.63
N TYR A 116 14.17 8.11 -2.08
CA TYR A 116 15.33 8.86 -1.56
C TYR A 116 16.32 9.34 -2.64
N SER A 117 16.35 8.73 -3.82
CA SER A 117 17.23 9.16 -4.93
C SER A 117 16.75 10.41 -5.69
N ARG A 118 15.58 10.96 -5.33
CA ARG A 118 15.00 12.19 -5.93
C ARG A 118 15.07 13.42 -5.04
N ILE A 119 15.83 13.37 -3.95
CA ILE A 119 16.10 14.53 -3.10
C ILE A 119 17.44 15.13 -3.52
N PRO A 120 17.49 16.33 -4.15
CA PRO A 120 18.76 17.03 -4.40
C PRO A 120 19.44 17.49 -3.10
#